data_AF-E6LRH4-F1
#
_entry.id   AF-E6LRH4-F1
#
_cell.length_a   1.000
_cell.length_b   1.000
_cell.length_c   1.000
_cell.angle_alpha   90.00
_cell.angle_beta   90.00
_cell.angle_gamma   90.00
#
_symmetry.space_group_name_H-M   'P 1'
#
loop_
_entity.id
_entity.type
_entity.pdbx_description
1 polymer ?
#
loop_
_entity_poly.entity_id
_entity_poly.type
_entity_poly.pdbx_seq_one_letter_code
_entity_poly.pdbx_strand_id
1 'polypeptide(L)'
;MAVRLKYYIMIVIFILCVILLGLLSKKNKEAIIIDKEHSYFHDFKIYNGKVYMYCTITLENITDNDLSFSIFAKSYEDKVNGLITNERMKGYEWEIDEKTRDMKVTDKKIFFINRKQEISELKIVFMGEHGSGYMKDNRNLPDIYIVINK
;
A
#
# COMPACT_ATOMS: atom_id res chain seq x y z
N MET A 1 -54.25 1.65 25.75
CA MET A 1 -53.27 2.77 25.79
C MET A 1 -51.82 2.28 25.84
N ALA A 2 -51.47 1.32 26.71
CA ALA A 2 -50.10 0.78 26.84
C ALA A 2 -49.52 0.11 25.58
N VAL A 3 -50.34 -0.56 24.75
CA VAL A 3 -49.87 -1.24 23.53
C VAL A 3 -49.40 -0.26 22.45
N ARG A 4 -50.10 0.87 22.28
CA ARG A 4 -49.71 1.92 21.33
C ARG A 4 -48.42 2.61 21.76
N LEU A 5 -48.24 2.83 23.07
CA LEU A 5 -47.01 3.42 23.63
C LEU A 5 -45.77 2.54 23.37
N LYS A 6 -45.89 1.21 23.56
CA LYS A 6 -44.81 0.26 23.25
C LYS A 6 -44.42 0.28 21.76
N TYR A 7 -45.41 0.42 20.88
CA TYR A 7 -45.18 0.50 19.44
C TYR A 7 -44.43 1.77 19.05
N TYR A 8 -44.78 2.93 19.63
CA TYR A 8 -44.04 4.18 19.40
C TYR A 8 -42.60 4.11 19.91
N ILE A 9 -42.38 3.53 21.10
CA ILE A 9 -41.03 3.34 21.64
C ILE A 9 -40.18 2.46 20.71
N MET A 10 -40.76 1.39 20.16
CA MET A 10 -40.06 0.50 19.24
C MET A 10 -39.66 1.20 17.93
N ILE A 11 -40.53 2.05 17.37
CA ILE A 11 -40.23 2.86 16.18
C ILE A 11 -39.10 3.84 16.45
N VAL A 12 -39.12 4.53 17.59
CA VAL A 12 -38.07 5.49 17.96
C VAL A 12 -36.71 4.79 18.11
N ILE A 13 -36.67 3.61 18.74
CA ILE A 13 -35.45 2.80 18.86
C ILE A 13 -34.94 2.37 17.48
N PHE A 14 -35.84 1.94 16.58
CA PHE A 14 -35.47 1.52 15.23
C PHE A 14 -34.85 2.68 14.43
N ILE A 15 -35.45 3.87 14.47
CA ILE A 15 -34.91 5.07 13.80
C ILE A 15 -33.53 5.43 14.37
N LEU A 16 -33.36 5.37 15.70
CA LEU A 16 -32.09 5.65 16.35
C LEU A 16 -31.01 4.65 15.90
N CYS A 17 -31.33 3.36 15.79
CA CYS A 17 -30.41 2.34 15.29
C CYS A 17 -29.99 2.59 13.83
N VAL A 18 -30.92 3.01 12.96
CA VAL A 18 -30.60 3.32 11.56
C VAL A 18 -29.66 4.53 11.46
N ILE A 19 -29.88 5.57 12.26
CA ILE A 19 -29.00 6.75 12.31
C ILE A 19 -27.60 6.38 12.82
N LEU A 20 -27.53 5.55 13.88
CA LEU A 20 -26.26 5.07 14.43
C LEU A 20 -25.47 4.25 13.40
N LEU A 21 -26.13 3.34 12.66
CA LEU A 21 -25.51 2.56 11.59
C LEU A 21 -24.99 3.45 10.45
N GLY A 22 -25.72 4.52 10.10
CA GLY A 22 -25.28 5.50 9.10
C GLY A 22 -24.02 6.28 9.53
N LEU A 23 -23.90 6.62 10.81
CA LEU A 23 -22.74 7.34 11.36
C LEU A 23 -21.47 6.47 11.42
N LEU A 24 -21.61 5.15 11.58
CA LEU A 24 -20.50 4.20 11.56
C LEU A 24 -19.88 3.98 10.17
N SER A 25 -20.54 4.43 9.09
CA SER A 25 -20.08 4.21 7.71
C SER A 25 -19.04 5.22 7.20
N LYS A 26 -18.49 6.07 8.08
CA LYS A 26 -17.40 6.99 7.72
C LYS A 26 -16.09 6.20 7.58
N LYS A 27 -15.97 5.40 6.51
CA LYS A 27 -14.68 4.83 6.09
C LYS A 27 -13.76 6.01 5.82
N ASN A 28 -12.60 6.04 6.48
CA ASN A 28 -11.51 6.93 6.10
C ASN A 28 -11.18 6.61 4.64
N LYS A 29 -11.54 7.52 3.73
CA LYS A 29 -11.20 7.38 2.32
C LYS A 29 -9.68 7.47 2.23
N GLU A 30 -9.05 6.47 1.62
CA GLU A 30 -7.60 6.50 1.38
C GLU A 30 -7.26 7.73 0.53
N ALA A 31 -6.21 8.47 0.90
CA ALA A 31 -5.83 9.69 0.20
C ALA A 31 -5.15 9.39 -1.16
N ILE A 32 -4.43 8.27 -1.22
CA ILE A 32 -3.76 7.78 -2.43
C ILE A 32 -4.26 6.36 -2.67
N ILE A 33 -4.77 6.09 -3.88
CA ILE A 33 -5.22 4.78 -4.33
C ILE A 33 -4.11 4.14 -5.15
N ILE A 34 -3.84 2.86 -4.91
CA ILE A 34 -2.93 2.07 -5.75
C ILE A 34 -3.77 1.30 -6.77
N ASP A 35 -3.46 1.50 -8.04
CA ASP A 35 -4.04 0.71 -9.12
C ASP A 35 -3.26 -0.60 -9.25
N LYS A 36 -3.82 -1.67 -8.68
CA LYS A 36 -3.19 -2.99 -8.69
C LYS A 36 -3.20 -3.66 -10.07
N GLU A 37 -4.11 -3.28 -10.98
CA GLU A 37 -4.20 -3.88 -12.31
C GLU A 37 -3.09 -3.38 -13.22
N HIS A 38 -2.68 -2.12 -13.04
CA HIS A 38 -1.59 -1.49 -13.79
C HIS A 38 -0.25 -1.45 -13.04
N SER A 39 -0.20 -1.98 -11.80
CA SER A 39 1.04 -2.18 -11.06
C SER A 39 1.58 -3.59 -11.27
N TYR A 40 2.90 -3.75 -11.32
CA TYR A 40 3.51 -5.07 -11.53
C TYR A 40 4.89 -5.24 -10.88
N PHE A 41 5.18 -6.48 -10.53
CA PHE A 41 6.47 -6.94 -10.05
C PHE A 41 7.36 -7.33 -11.25
N HIS A 42 8.59 -6.80 -11.30
CA HIS A 42 9.56 -7.13 -12.35
C HIS A 42 10.31 -8.42 -12.00
N ASP A 43 11.14 -8.32 -10.96
CA ASP A 43 12.06 -9.34 -10.51
C ASP A 43 12.57 -9.00 -9.10
N PHE A 44 13.31 -9.93 -8.50
CA PHE A 44 14.04 -9.68 -7.27
C PHE A 44 15.51 -10.06 -7.40
N LYS A 45 16.35 -9.39 -6.59
CA LYS A 45 17.78 -9.72 -6.48
C LYS A 45 18.16 -9.91 -5.03
N ILE A 46 19.04 -10.87 -4.78
CA ILE A 46 19.72 -11.05 -3.50
C ILE A 46 21.14 -10.54 -3.67
N TYR A 47 21.51 -9.52 -2.91
CA TYR A 47 22.84 -8.92 -2.98
C TYR A 47 23.23 -8.35 -1.62
N ASN A 48 24.48 -8.59 -1.20
CA ASN A 48 25.04 -8.11 0.08
C ASN A 48 24.11 -8.35 1.29
N GLY A 49 23.54 -9.56 1.40
CA GLY A 49 22.67 -9.92 2.52
C GLY A 49 21.28 -9.25 2.50
N LYS A 50 20.90 -8.63 1.37
CA LYS A 50 19.60 -7.97 1.21
C LYS A 50 18.84 -8.51 0.02
N VAL A 51 17.52 -8.46 0.12
CA VAL A 51 16.58 -8.72 -0.97
C VAL A 51 16.06 -7.40 -1.50
N TYR A 52 16.08 -7.26 -2.82
CA TYR A 52 15.59 -6.12 -3.57
C TYR A 52 14.45 -6.59 -4.47
N MET A 53 13.21 -6.19 -4.17
CA MET A 53 12.04 -6.51 -4.99
C MET A 53 11.68 -5.32 -5.86
N TYR A 54 11.92 -5.41 -7.16
CA TYR A 54 11.71 -4.33 -8.11
C TYR A 54 10.30 -4.34 -8.66
N CYS A 55 9.60 -3.21 -8.53
CA CYS A 55 8.21 -3.04 -8.91
C CYS A 55 8.03 -1.74 -9.70
N THR A 56 7.00 -1.71 -10.54
CA THR A 56 6.40 -0.48 -11.08
C THR A 56 5.00 -0.35 -10.50
N ILE A 57 4.71 0.80 -9.89
CA ILE A 57 3.46 1.07 -9.18
C ILE A 57 2.70 2.20 -9.87
N THR A 58 1.43 1.95 -10.15
CA THR A 58 0.46 2.96 -10.57
C THR A 58 -0.34 3.43 -9.36
N LEU A 59 -0.45 4.73 -9.17
CA LEU A 59 -1.19 5.32 -8.06
C LEU A 59 -1.81 6.67 -8.41
N GLU A 60 -2.88 7.03 -7.70
CA GLU A 60 -3.63 8.27 -7.89
C GLU A 60 -3.83 8.98 -6.55
N ASN A 61 -3.56 10.27 -6.50
CA ASN A 61 -3.97 11.14 -5.40
C ASN A 61 -5.40 11.63 -5.63
N ILE A 62 -6.37 11.05 -4.91
CA ILE A 62 -7.78 11.42 -5.07
C ILE A 62 -8.19 12.67 -4.27
N THR A 63 -7.25 13.30 -3.57
CA THR A 63 -7.51 14.49 -2.75
C THR A 63 -7.28 15.79 -3.52
N ASP A 64 -7.75 16.90 -2.95
CA ASP A 64 -7.57 18.25 -3.50
C ASP A 64 -6.27 18.93 -2.99
N ASN A 65 -5.42 18.19 -2.27
CA ASN A 65 -4.16 18.68 -1.72
C ASN A 65 -2.98 17.95 -2.37
N ASP A 66 -1.85 18.64 -2.50
CA ASP A 66 -0.58 18.00 -2.82
C ASP A 66 -0.12 17.16 -1.61
N LEU A 67 0.40 15.97 -1.86
CA LEU A 67 0.75 15.02 -0.81
C LEU A 67 2.23 14.66 -0.90
N SER A 68 2.86 14.57 0.27
CA SER A 68 4.14 13.89 0.43
C SER A 68 3.91 12.56 1.13
N PHE A 69 4.55 11.49 0.66
CA PHE A 69 4.28 10.16 1.17
C PHE A 69 5.50 9.23 1.14
N SER A 70 5.44 8.19 1.96
CA SER A 70 6.33 7.04 1.90
C SER A 70 5.53 5.79 1.59
N ILE A 71 6.12 4.90 0.80
CA ILE A 71 5.52 3.64 0.36
C ILE A 71 6.23 2.46 1.01
N PHE A 72 5.46 1.45 1.38
CA PHE A 72 5.93 0.27 2.08
C PHE A 72 5.24 -0.97 1.53
N ALA A 73 5.80 -2.13 1.83
CA ALA A 73 5.22 -3.41 1.47
C ALA A 73 5.21 -4.36 2.65
N LYS A 74 4.23 -5.28 2.66
CA LYS A 74 4.22 -6.48 3.47
C LYS A 74 4.27 -7.71 2.58
N SER A 75 5.15 -8.66 2.89
CA SER A 75 5.14 -9.97 2.27
C SER A 75 5.29 -11.05 3.34
N TYR A 76 4.16 -11.64 3.74
CA TYR A 76 4.16 -12.71 4.74
C TYR A 76 4.70 -14.01 4.15
N GLU A 77 4.33 -14.34 2.92
CA GLU A 77 4.76 -15.55 2.21
C GLU A 77 6.29 -15.56 2.01
N ASP A 78 6.86 -14.44 1.56
CA ASP A 78 8.31 -14.33 1.37
C ASP A 78 9.10 -14.32 2.70
N LYS A 79 8.43 -14.01 3.82
CA LYS A 79 9.03 -14.21 5.14
C LYS A 79 8.99 -15.68 5.55
N VAL A 80 7.86 -16.35 5.34
CA VAL A 80 7.66 -17.76 5.72
C VAL A 80 8.58 -18.68 4.92
N ASN A 81 8.78 -18.43 3.64
CA ASN A 81 9.71 -19.20 2.81
C ASN A 81 11.19 -18.86 3.05
N GLY A 82 11.45 -17.88 3.93
CA GLY A 82 12.78 -17.47 4.34
C GLY A 82 13.50 -16.55 3.36
N LEU A 83 12.87 -16.06 2.29
CA LEU A 83 13.51 -15.08 1.39
C LEU A 83 13.87 -13.79 2.15
N ILE A 84 12.94 -13.27 2.95
CA ILE A 84 13.17 -12.10 3.81
C ILE A 84 12.99 -12.46 5.29
N THR A 85 13.71 -11.78 6.17
CA THR A 85 13.59 -12.03 7.63
C THR A 85 12.43 -11.28 8.26
N ASN A 86 12.01 -10.16 7.66
CA ASN A 86 10.92 -9.31 8.13
C ASN A 86 9.90 -9.13 7.01
N GLU A 87 8.62 -9.36 7.30
CA GLU A 87 7.54 -9.19 6.32
C GLU A 87 7.42 -7.74 5.84
N ARG A 88 7.85 -6.75 6.65
CA ARG A 88 7.71 -5.32 6.34
C ARG A 88 8.98 -4.80 5.67
N MET A 89 8.80 -4.17 4.53
CA MET A 89 9.86 -3.55 3.74
C MET A 89 9.52 -2.09 3.42
N LYS A 90 10.54 -1.25 3.39
CA LYS A 90 10.41 0.14 2.94
C LYS A 90 10.69 0.24 1.45
N GLY A 91 9.91 1.07 0.76
CA GLY A 91 10.10 1.37 -0.65
C GLY A 91 11.07 2.52 -0.87
N TYR A 92 11.94 2.34 -1.85
CA TYR A 92 12.89 3.32 -2.36
C TYR A 92 12.68 3.46 -3.87
N GLU A 93 13.06 4.59 -4.44
CA GLU A 93 13.08 4.73 -5.90
C GLU A 93 14.22 3.89 -6.49
N TRP A 94 14.00 3.37 -7.69
CA TRP A 94 15.06 2.80 -8.51
C TRP A 94 15.01 3.34 -9.93
N GLU A 95 16.18 3.38 -10.55
CA GLU A 95 16.38 3.85 -11.92
C GLU A 95 17.23 2.84 -12.69
N ILE A 96 17.27 2.99 -14.02
CA ILE A 96 18.20 2.23 -14.85
C ILE A 96 19.45 3.09 -15.00
N ASP A 97 20.60 2.57 -14.59
CA ASP A 97 21.89 3.21 -14.83
C ASP A 97 22.17 3.26 -16.34
N GLU A 98 22.36 4.46 -16.88
CA GLU A 98 22.48 4.67 -18.33
C GLU A 98 23.70 3.97 -18.95
N LYS A 99 24.76 3.75 -18.17
CA LYS A 99 26.01 3.18 -18.66
C LYS A 99 26.00 1.65 -18.60
N THR A 100 25.53 1.11 -17.48
CA THR A 100 25.56 -0.33 -17.21
C THR A 100 24.26 -1.04 -17.59
N ARG A 101 23.17 -0.28 -17.78
CA ARG A 101 21.80 -0.79 -17.96
C ARG A 101 21.28 -1.57 -16.74
N ASP A 102 21.95 -1.46 -15.60
CA ASP A 102 21.56 -2.12 -14.36
C ASP A 102 20.54 -1.30 -13.57
N MET A 103 19.70 -2.00 -12.81
CA MET A 103 18.77 -1.36 -11.86
C MET A 103 19.54 -0.83 -10.65
N LYS A 104 19.54 0.49 -10.47
CA LYS A 104 20.21 1.19 -9.38
C LYS A 104 19.19 1.76 -8.41
N VAL A 105 19.34 1.44 -7.13
CA VAL A 105 18.51 2.00 -6.05
C VAL A 105 19.01 3.39 -5.69
N THR A 106 18.10 4.36 -5.52
CA THR A 106 18.42 5.70 -5.02
C THR A 106 18.06 5.83 -3.54
N ASP A 107 18.59 6.84 -2.86
CA ASP A 107 18.25 7.10 -1.45
C ASP A 107 16.85 7.74 -1.27
N LYS A 108 16.13 8.00 -2.37
CA LYS A 108 14.82 8.63 -2.34
C LYS A 108 13.78 7.66 -1.80
N LYS A 109 13.16 8.06 -0.70
CA LYS A 109 12.18 7.28 0.09
C LYS A 109 10.92 8.08 0.45
N ILE A 110 10.89 9.34 0.04
CA ILE A 110 9.76 10.26 0.17
C ILE A 110 9.41 10.72 -1.25
N PHE A 111 8.14 10.60 -1.57
CA PHE A 111 7.57 10.89 -2.88
C PHE A 111 6.58 12.02 -2.75
N PHE A 112 6.34 12.71 -3.86
CA PHE A 112 5.39 13.80 -3.95
C PHE A 112 4.42 13.51 -5.09
N ILE A 113 3.15 13.81 -4.86
CA ILE A 113 2.10 13.69 -5.87
C ILE A 113 1.16 14.88 -5.74
N ASN A 114 0.92 15.56 -6.86
CA ASN A 114 0.03 16.71 -6.88
C ASN A 114 -1.42 16.28 -6.65
N ARG A 115 -2.26 17.21 -6.23
CA ARG A 115 -3.72 17.00 -6.16
C ARG A 115 -4.27 16.44 -7.48
N LYS A 116 -5.16 15.45 -7.38
CA LYS A 116 -5.84 14.82 -8.54
C LYS A 116 -4.90 14.29 -9.64
N GLN A 117 -3.65 14.00 -9.29
CA GLN A 117 -2.67 13.45 -10.23
C GLN A 117 -2.67 11.93 -10.16
N GLU A 118 -2.48 11.30 -11.32
CA GLU A 118 -2.09 9.90 -11.47
C GLU A 118 -0.61 9.80 -11.85
N ILE A 119 0.09 8.81 -11.29
CA ILE A 119 1.43 8.40 -11.69
C ILE A 119 1.34 6.94 -12.13
N SER A 120 1.62 6.67 -13.39
CA SER A 120 1.47 5.34 -14.01
C SER A 120 2.72 4.47 -13.96
N GLU A 121 3.90 5.04 -13.67
CA GLU A 121 5.17 4.30 -13.73
C GLU A 121 6.10 4.64 -12.56
N LEU A 122 5.58 4.65 -11.33
CA LEU A 122 6.43 4.88 -10.16
C LEU A 122 7.32 3.66 -9.90
N LYS A 123 8.62 3.80 -10.17
CA LYS A 123 9.62 2.74 -9.98
C LYS A 123 10.01 2.61 -8.51
N ILE A 124 9.55 1.53 -7.87
CA ILE A 124 9.78 1.28 -6.44
C ILE A 124 10.52 -0.04 -6.24
N VAL A 125 11.54 -0.03 -5.39
CA VAL A 125 12.22 -1.22 -4.90
C VAL A 125 11.93 -1.38 -3.41
N PHE A 126 11.39 -2.52 -3.03
CA PHE A 126 11.19 -2.88 -1.62
C PHE A 126 12.41 -3.65 -1.14
N MET A 127 13.02 -3.16 -0.06
CA MET A 127 14.24 -3.73 0.49
C MET A 127 13.99 -4.40 1.83
N GLY A 128 14.49 -5.62 1.98
CA GLY A 128 14.48 -6.39 3.22
C GLY A 128 15.80 -7.10 3.46
N GLU A 129 16.08 -7.47 4.70
CA GLU A 129 17.24 -8.32 5.03
C GLU A 129 16.97 -9.76 4.57
N HIS A 130 17.94 -10.35 3.89
CA HIS A 130 17.87 -11.72 3.35
C HIS A 130 17.81 -12.74 4.47
N GLY A 131 16.90 -13.71 4.36
CA GLY A 131 16.85 -14.87 5.23
C GLY A 131 17.65 -16.04 4.67
N SER A 132 17.16 -17.27 4.84
CA SER A 132 17.79 -18.50 4.34
C SER A 132 17.26 -18.96 2.98
N GLY A 133 16.16 -18.39 2.50
CA GLY A 133 15.47 -18.77 1.27
C GLY A 133 16.04 -18.04 0.05
N TYR A 134 15.89 -18.66 -1.13
CA TYR A 134 16.40 -18.13 -2.40
C TYR A 134 15.34 -17.95 -3.48
N MET A 135 14.08 -18.27 -3.16
CA MET A 135 12.97 -18.21 -4.11
C MET A 135 11.88 -17.31 -3.56
N LYS A 136 11.34 -16.45 -4.42
CA LYS A 136 10.08 -15.75 -4.15
C LYS A 136 8.93 -16.75 -4.25
N ASP A 137 7.92 -16.59 -3.40
CA ASP A 137 6.79 -17.53 -3.36
C ASP A 137 6.00 -17.55 -4.68
N ASN A 138 5.76 -16.37 -5.25
CA ASN A 138 4.99 -16.17 -6.47
C ASN A 138 5.44 -14.90 -7.21
N ARG A 139 4.89 -14.66 -8.40
CA ARG A 139 5.19 -13.47 -9.23
C ARG A 139 4.29 -12.26 -8.90
N ASN A 140 3.51 -12.31 -7.81
CA ASN A 140 2.63 -11.23 -7.43
C ASN A 140 3.41 -10.09 -6.76
N LEU A 141 2.82 -8.90 -6.81
CA LEU A 141 3.26 -7.78 -5.96
C LEU A 141 3.09 -8.14 -4.48
N PRO A 142 3.99 -7.67 -3.61
CA PRO A 142 3.74 -7.71 -2.17
C PRO A 142 2.56 -6.80 -1.82
N ASP A 143 2.02 -6.90 -0.61
CA ASP A 143 0.93 -6.04 -0.15
C ASP A 143 1.43 -4.63 0.14
N ILE A 144 1.14 -3.69 -0.76
CA ILE A 144 1.64 -2.32 -0.67
C ILE A 144 0.71 -1.44 0.16
N TYR A 145 1.31 -0.58 0.98
CA TYR A 145 0.58 0.46 1.71
C TYR A 145 1.36 1.79 1.73
N ILE A 146 0.63 2.89 1.84
CA ILE A 146 1.16 4.25 1.77
C ILE A 146 0.95 4.97 3.11
N VAL A 147 1.96 5.72 3.53
CA VAL A 147 1.90 6.61 4.70
C VAL A 147 2.08 8.03 4.21
N ILE A 148 1.08 8.88 4.47
CA ILE A 148 1.17 10.32 4.20
C ILE A 148 2.06 10.96 5.26
N ASN A 149 3.08 11.68 4.81
CA ASN A 149 3.95 12.45 5.68
C ASN A 149 3.25 13.79 5.97
N LYS A 150 3.09 14.08 7.27
CA LYS A 150 2.49 15.33 7.76
C LYS A 150 3.54 16.37 8.02
#